data_AF-A0A6C0RH97-F1
#
_entry.id   AF-A0A6C0RH97-F1
#
_cell.length_a   1.000
_cell.length_b   1.000
_cell.length_c   1.000
_cell.angle_alpha   90.00
_cell.angle_beta   90.00
_cell.angle_gamma   90.00
#
_symmetry.space_group_name_H-M   'P 1'
#
loop_
_entity.id
_entity.type
_entity.pdbx_description
1 polymer ?
#
loop_
_entity_poly.entity_id
_entity_poly.type
_entity_poly.pdbx_seq_one_letter_code
_entity_poly.pdbx_strand_id
1 'polypeptide(L)'
;MLNMPPVVKNLILANVVVFLITIVLKQTGTDLYPILGLHFPLSEKFRLHQFFTYMFMHSSSGIGHIFFNMFALYMFGRVLEGVWGSKRFLTFYLVTGIGAAVLHMVVAYFEYRSLIGKLSPDQIAYVKEVGYQIWSEGKNFSDPLSGKLNAILNTPTVGASGAVFGILLGFGMLFPNTQLMLLFPPIPIKAKYFVIGYGALELFFGVSGIQGSVAHFAHLGGMLFGYFMIKYWNKNSNRFY
;
A
#
# COMPACT_ATOMS: atom_id res chain seq x y z
N MET A 1 13.61 8.90 -28.54
CA MET A 1 13.43 8.31 -27.19
C MET A 1 12.22 8.97 -26.56
N LEU A 2 11.14 8.24 -26.29
CA LEU A 2 9.96 8.81 -25.63
C LEU A 2 10.36 9.24 -24.22
N ASN A 3 10.41 10.54 -23.96
CA ASN A 3 10.63 11.06 -22.60
C ASN A 3 9.53 10.53 -21.70
N MET A 4 9.95 9.83 -20.63
CA MET A 4 9.05 9.32 -19.61
C MET A 4 8.25 10.47 -18.98
N PRO A 5 6.94 10.31 -18.73
CA PRO A 5 6.15 11.33 -18.06
C PRO A 5 6.79 11.76 -16.73
N PRO A 6 6.85 13.08 -16.45
CA PRO A 6 7.71 13.61 -15.39
C PRO A 6 7.30 13.14 -13.99
N VAL A 7 6.00 13.03 -13.69
CA VAL A 7 5.57 12.61 -12.34
C VAL A 7 5.85 11.13 -12.12
N VAL A 8 5.52 10.26 -13.06
CA VAL A 8 5.84 8.82 -12.97
C VAL A 8 7.34 8.62 -12.79
N LYS A 9 8.17 9.34 -13.57
CA LYS A 9 9.64 9.31 -13.41
C LYS A 9 10.07 9.72 -12.01
N ASN A 10 9.56 10.85 -11.50
CA ASN A 10 9.95 11.39 -10.21
C ASN A 10 9.49 10.48 -9.05
N LEU A 11 8.29 9.90 -9.13
CA LEU A 11 7.80 8.96 -8.13
C LEU A 11 8.64 7.69 -8.09
N ILE A 12 9.01 7.14 -9.25
CA ILE A 12 9.90 5.95 -9.30
C ILE A 12 11.27 6.29 -8.72
N LEU A 13 11.85 7.43 -9.12
CA LEU A 13 13.15 7.85 -8.59
C LEU A 13 13.11 8.05 -7.07
N ALA A 14 12.09 8.74 -6.55
CA ALA A 14 11.92 8.96 -5.11
C ALA A 14 11.84 7.63 -4.34
N ASN A 15 11.05 6.67 -4.82
CA ASN A 15 10.93 5.35 -4.21
C ASN A 15 12.25 4.57 -4.23
N VAL A 16 12.97 4.57 -5.35
CA VAL A 16 14.28 3.92 -5.45
C VAL A 16 15.30 4.59 -4.52
N VAL A 17 15.34 5.92 -4.46
CA VAL A 17 16.25 6.65 -3.59
C VAL A 17 15.94 6.37 -2.11
N VAL A 18 14.68 6.44 -1.69
CA VAL A 18 14.28 6.12 -0.30
C VAL A 18 14.61 4.67 0.05
N PHE A 19 14.43 3.73 -0.87
CA PHE A 19 14.80 2.34 -0.67
C PHE A 19 16.31 2.15 -0.47
N LEU A 20 17.14 2.79 -1.29
CA LEU A 20 18.61 2.75 -1.14
C LEU A 20 19.06 3.41 0.17
N ILE A 21 18.49 4.58 0.52
CA ILE A 21 18.77 5.25 1.79
C ILE A 21 18.39 4.36 2.97
N THR A 22 17.24 3.67 2.90
CA THR A 22 16.79 2.73 3.93
C THR A 22 17.80 1.60 4.14
N ILE A 23 18.34 1.03 3.05
CA ILE A 23 19.36 -0.02 3.12
C ILE A 23 20.64 0.51 3.77
N VAL A 24 21.15 1.66 3.31
CA VAL A 24 22.40 2.25 3.80
C VAL A 24 22.29 2.64 5.27
N LEU A 25 21.24 3.34 5.67
CA LEU A 25 21.06 3.78 7.06
C LEU A 25 20.83 2.61 8.02
N LYS A 26 20.17 1.54 7.56
CA LYS A 26 20.03 0.33 8.38
C LYS A 26 21.39 -0.31 8.69
N GLN A 27 22.34 -0.27 7.76
CA GLN A 27 23.71 -0.76 7.99
C GLN A 27 24.48 0.10 8.99
N THR A 28 24.16 1.39 9.10
CA THR A 28 24.77 2.31 10.09
C THR A 28 24.00 2.38 11.42
N GLY A 29 23.07 1.45 11.64
CA GLY A 29 22.31 1.32 12.89
C GLY A 29 21.05 2.20 12.98
N THR A 30 20.69 2.90 11.91
CA THR A 30 19.48 3.74 11.87
C THR A 30 18.37 3.05 11.09
N ASP A 31 17.33 2.58 11.80
CA ASP A 31 16.15 2.00 11.17
C ASP A 31 15.11 3.07 10.81
N LEU A 32 14.77 3.19 9.52
CA LEU A 32 13.76 4.12 9.02
C LEU A 32 12.34 3.57 9.06
N TYR A 33 12.13 2.26 9.18
CA TYR A 33 10.79 1.67 9.29
C TYR A 33 9.93 2.29 10.40
N PRO A 34 10.42 2.43 11.65
CA PRO A 34 9.64 3.04 12.74
C PRO A 34 9.36 4.53 12.55
N ILE A 35 10.12 5.20 11.68
CA ILE A 35 10.01 6.63 11.45
C ILE A 35 9.02 6.85 10.31
N LEU A 36 9.30 6.28 9.14
CA LEU A 36 8.62 6.60 7.87
C LEU A 36 7.48 5.65 7.53
N GLY A 37 7.47 4.43 8.07
CA GLY A 37 6.41 3.44 7.85
C GLY A 37 5.13 3.79 8.60
N LEU A 38 3.98 3.36 8.08
CA LEU A 38 2.68 3.66 8.65
C LEU A 38 2.38 2.73 9.83
N HIS A 39 2.41 3.29 11.04
CA HIS A 39 1.99 2.58 12.25
C HIS A 39 0.50 2.78 12.55
N PHE A 40 -0.09 1.82 13.25
CA PHE A 40 -1.46 1.95 13.73
C PHE A 40 -1.59 3.10 14.74
N PRO A 41 -2.67 3.91 14.75
CA PRO A 41 -2.77 5.11 15.59
C PRO A 41 -2.58 4.92 17.10
N LEU A 42 -2.86 3.73 17.63
CA LEU A 42 -2.65 3.41 19.05
C LEU A 42 -1.24 2.88 19.36
N SER A 43 -0.35 2.86 18.37
CA SER A 43 1.08 2.58 18.52
C SER A 43 1.83 3.81 19.03
N GLU A 44 2.82 3.61 19.88
CA GLU A 44 3.73 4.69 20.31
C GLU A 44 4.59 5.24 19.16
N LYS A 45 4.75 4.47 18.08
CA LYS A 45 5.53 4.86 16.89
C LYS A 45 4.71 5.65 15.87
N PHE A 46 3.39 5.79 16.07
CA PHE A 46 2.54 6.49 15.13
C PHE A 46 2.89 7.99 15.03
N ARG A 47 3.01 8.49 13.80
CA ARG A 47 3.22 9.92 13.50
C ARG A 47 2.41 10.29 12.26
N LEU A 48 1.83 11.51 12.25
CA LEU A 48 0.92 11.94 11.17
C LEU A 48 1.56 11.94 9.77
N HIS A 49 2.85 12.25 9.66
CA HIS A 49 3.55 12.24 8.36
C HIS A 49 3.59 10.86 7.71
N GLN A 50 3.40 9.79 8.50
CA GLN A 50 3.42 8.42 8.01
C GLN A 50 2.31 8.13 7.01
N PHE A 51 1.18 8.87 7.04
CA PHE A 51 0.13 8.78 6.00
C PHE A 51 0.65 9.12 4.60
N PHE A 52 1.77 9.81 4.50
CA PHE A 52 2.43 10.16 3.24
C PHE A 52 3.73 9.39 3.05
N THR A 53 4.60 9.36 4.07
CA THR A 53 5.96 8.81 3.92
C THR A 53 5.99 7.31 3.66
N TYR A 54 4.99 6.56 4.14
CA TYR A 54 4.93 5.11 3.95
C TYR A 54 4.83 4.70 2.48
N MET A 55 4.25 5.56 1.64
CA MET A 55 4.10 5.33 0.19
C MET A 55 5.46 5.22 -0.52
N PHE A 56 6.52 5.73 0.11
CA PHE A 56 7.88 5.73 -0.44
C PHE A 56 8.78 4.64 0.20
N MET A 57 8.32 4.01 1.28
CA MET A 57 9.03 2.93 1.95
C MET A 57 8.75 1.59 1.26
N HIS A 58 9.73 0.69 1.22
CA HIS A 58 9.57 -0.65 0.65
C HIS A 58 10.32 -1.66 1.50
N SER A 59 9.80 -2.90 1.56
CA SER A 59 10.45 -3.98 2.33
C SER A 59 11.87 -4.25 1.82
N SER A 60 12.82 -4.29 2.74
CA SER A 60 14.23 -4.57 2.51
C SER A 60 14.54 -6.07 2.59
N SER A 61 13.53 -6.91 2.85
CA SER A 61 13.68 -8.38 2.84
C SER A 61 13.82 -8.96 1.42
N GLY A 62 13.49 -8.19 0.38
CA GLY A 62 13.67 -8.61 -1.00
C GLY A 62 13.33 -7.52 -2.03
N ILE A 63 13.99 -7.58 -3.18
CA ILE A 63 13.83 -6.59 -4.26
C ILE A 63 12.47 -6.69 -4.97
N GLY A 64 11.78 -7.82 -4.87
CA GLY A 64 10.52 -8.07 -5.59
C GLY A 64 9.45 -7.05 -5.22
N HIS A 65 9.38 -6.64 -3.95
CA HIS A 65 8.37 -5.70 -3.50
C HIS A 65 8.49 -4.34 -4.21
N ILE A 66 9.67 -3.73 -4.22
CA ILE A 66 9.89 -2.46 -4.95
C ILE A 66 9.81 -2.67 -6.46
N PHE A 67 10.34 -3.77 -6.99
CA PHE A 67 10.34 -4.05 -8.42
C PHE A 67 8.92 -4.05 -9.00
N PHE A 68 8.01 -4.85 -8.44
CA PHE A 68 6.64 -4.94 -8.97
C PHE A 68 5.84 -3.66 -8.80
N ASN A 69 6.05 -2.92 -7.70
CA ASN A 69 5.43 -1.60 -7.52
C ASN A 69 5.89 -0.61 -8.60
N MET A 70 7.20 -0.50 -8.81
CA MET A 70 7.76 0.45 -9.78
C MET A 70 7.47 0.02 -11.21
N PHE A 71 7.45 -1.29 -11.49
CA PHE A 71 7.05 -1.85 -12.78
C PHE A 71 5.60 -1.52 -13.11
N ALA A 72 4.67 -1.72 -12.17
CA ALA A 72 3.26 -1.38 -12.37
C ALA A 72 3.06 0.14 -12.51
N LEU A 73 3.73 0.95 -11.68
CA LEU A 73 3.71 2.41 -11.78
C LEU A 73 4.25 2.88 -13.14
N TYR A 74 5.32 2.28 -13.64
CA TYR A 74 5.86 2.55 -14.97
C TYR A 74 4.86 2.20 -16.07
N MET A 75 4.34 0.96 -16.05
CA MET A 75 3.49 0.42 -17.12
C MET A 75 2.15 1.14 -17.24
N PHE A 76 1.44 1.30 -16.12
CA PHE A 76 0.09 1.85 -16.11
C PHE A 76 0.08 3.35 -15.81
N GLY A 77 0.96 3.81 -14.92
CA GLY A 77 1.02 5.21 -14.54
C GLY A 77 1.39 6.12 -15.71
N ARG A 78 2.29 5.69 -16.61
CA ARG A 78 2.63 6.48 -17.81
C ARG A 78 1.44 6.75 -18.73
N VAL A 79 0.53 5.78 -18.83
CA VAL A 79 -0.65 5.90 -19.69
C VAL A 79 -1.64 6.87 -19.06
N LEU A 80 -1.87 6.74 -17.75
CA LEU A 80 -2.75 7.65 -17.01
C LEU A 80 -2.21 9.08 -16.93
N GLU A 81 -0.91 9.27 -16.71
CA GLU A 81 -0.30 10.61 -16.75
C GLU A 81 -0.40 11.22 -18.15
N GLY A 82 -0.26 10.41 -19.20
CA GLY A 82 -0.44 10.87 -20.59
C GLY A 82 -1.85 11.38 -20.89
N VAL A 83 -2.88 10.78 -20.30
CA VAL A 83 -4.29 11.20 -20.47
C VAL A 83 -4.64 12.38 -19.58
N TRP A 84 -4.30 12.30 -18.28
CA TRP A 84 -4.76 13.27 -17.30
C TRP A 84 -3.84 14.48 -17.13
N GLY A 85 -2.61 14.38 -17.60
CA GLY A 85 -1.54 15.31 -17.28
C GLY A 85 -1.01 15.15 -15.86
N SER A 86 0.18 15.69 -15.64
CA SER A 86 0.97 15.51 -14.41
C SER A 86 0.24 15.91 -13.12
N LYS A 87 -0.47 17.04 -13.10
CA LYS A 87 -1.15 17.52 -11.88
C LYS A 87 -2.26 16.58 -11.41
N ARG A 88 -3.13 16.16 -12.34
CA ARG A 88 -4.23 15.24 -12.03
C ARG A 88 -3.66 13.86 -11.66
N PHE A 89 -2.69 13.35 -12.41
CA PHE A 89 -2.05 12.08 -12.07
C PHE A 89 -1.41 12.07 -10.68
N LEU A 90 -0.66 13.12 -10.32
CA LEU A 90 -0.08 13.24 -8.98
C LEU A 90 -1.16 13.27 -7.90
N THR A 91 -2.23 14.05 -8.11
CA THR A 91 -3.33 14.13 -7.15
C THR A 91 -4.00 12.77 -6.99
N PHE A 92 -4.20 12.03 -8.09
CA PHE A 92 -4.76 10.68 -8.08
C PHE A 92 -3.87 9.71 -7.30
N TYR A 93 -2.56 9.72 -7.55
CA TYR A 93 -1.60 8.89 -6.83
C TYR A 93 -1.62 9.17 -5.32
N LEU A 94 -1.63 10.44 -4.91
CA LEU A 94 -1.66 10.81 -3.50
C LEU A 94 -2.98 10.46 -2.81
N VAL A 95 -4.13 10.74 -3.46
CA VAL A 95 -5.45 10.42 -2.89
C VAL A 95 -5.65 8.92 -2.75
N THR A 96 -5.22 8.12 -3.73
CA THR A 96 -5.33 6.66 -3.64
C THR A 96 -4.37 6.07 -2.61
N GLY A 97 -3.17 6.62 -2.45
CA GLY A 97 -2.27 6.27 -1.35
C GLY A 97 -2.87 6.60 0.02
N ILE A 98 -3.27 7.85 0.26
CA ILE A 98 -3.87 8.24 1.54
C ILE A 98 -5.16 7.45 1.81
N GLY A 99 -5.98 7.20 0.78
CA GLY A 99 -7.18 6.37 0.88
C GLY A 99 -6.88 4.91 1.26
N ALA A 100 -5.79 4.35 0.73
CA ALA A 100 -5.28 3.04 1.15
C ALA A 100 -4.90 3.02 2.63
N ALA A 101 -4.14 4.03 3.10
CA ALA A 101 -3.79 4.18 4.51
C ALA A 101 -5.02 4.28 5.42
N VAL A 102 -6.04 5.05 5.03
CA VAL A 102 -7.29 5.22 5.79
C VAL A 102 -8.04 3.89 5.90
N LEU A 103 -8.29 3.19 4.78
CA LEU A 103 -9.04 1.93 4.85
C LEU A 103 -8.26 0.85 5.62
N HIS A 104 -6.94 0.78 5.42
CA HIS A 104 -6.04 -0.08 6.18
C HIS A 104 -6.19 0.14 7.70
N MET A 105 -6.17 1.39 8.15
CA MET A 105 -6.33 1.72 9.58
C MET A 105 -7.70 1.39 10.13
N VAL A 106 -8.76 1.60 9.35
CA VAL A 106 -10.13 1.25 9.76
C VAL A 106 -10.25 -0.25 10.00
N VAL A 107 -9.70 -1.07 9.10
CA VAL A 107 -9.71 -2.52 9.26
C VAL A 107 -8.85 -2.96 10.44
N ALA A 108 -7.64 -2.42 10.56
CA ALA A 108 -6.76 -2.65 11.71
C ALA A 108 -7.42 -2.29 13.04
N TYR A 109 -8.26 -1.25 13.06
CA TYR A 109 -9.02 -0.86 14.25
C TYR A 109 -10.05 -1.92 14.66
N PHE A 110 -10.82 -2.46 13.70
CA PHE A 110 -11.78 -3.53 14.00
C PHE A 110 -11.07 -4.80 14.50
N GLU A 111 -9.94 -5.17 13.90
CA GLU A 111 -9.12 -6.29 14.36
C GLU A 111 -8.57 -6.05 15.77
N TYR A 112 -8.03 -4.86 16.02
CA TYR A 112 -7.56 -4.45 17.34
C TYR A 112 -8.67 -4.57 18.39
N ARG A 113 -9.86 -4.02 18.11
CA ARG A 113 -11.01 -4.07 19.03
C ARG A 113 -11.47 -5.50 19.31
N SER A 114 -11.42 -6.38 18.32
CA SER A 114 -11.73 -7.81 18.47
C SER A 114 -10.70 -8.55 19.34
N LEU A 115 -9.42 -8.17 19.24
CA LEU A 115 -8.33 -8.82 19.96
C LEU A 115 -8.26 -8.40 21.43
N ILE A 116 -8.39 -7.10 21.73
CA ILE A 116 -8.32 -6.62 23.13
C ILE A 116 -9.45 -7.17 24.00
N GLY A 117 -10.58 -7.57 23.41
CA GLY A 117 -11.66 -8.24 24.14
C GLY A 117 -11.37 -9.71 24.49
N LYS A 118 -10.26 -10.26 23.99
CA LYS A 118 -9.86 -11.67 24.18
C LYS A 118 -8.57 -11.85 24.99
N LEU A 119 -7.93 -10.74 25.38
CA LEU A 119 -6.66 -10.72 26.12
C LEU A 119 -6.88 -10.14 27.52
N SER A 120 -6.09 -10.59 28.50
CA SER A 120 -6.10 -9.97 29.83
C SER A 120 -5.45 -8.58 29.79
N PRO A 121 -5.78 -7.68 30.74
CA PRO A 121 -5.12 -6.38 30.86
C PRO A 121 -3.60 -6.48 30.93
N ASP A 122 -3.07 -7.48 31.66
CA ASP A 122 -1.63 -7.70 31.81
C ASP A 122 -0.97 -8.13 30.49
N GLN A 123 -1.63 -8.98 29.70
CA GLN A 123 -1.14 -9.36 28.37
C GLN A 123 -1.08 -8.14 27.44
N ILE A 124 -2.11 -7.29 27.47
CA ILE A 124 -2.17 -6.08 26.64
C ILE A 124 -1.06 -5.10 27.05
N ALA A 125 -0.89 -4.87 28.36
CA ALA A 125 0.16 -4.02 28.89
C ALA A 125 1.55 -4.53 28.49
N TYR A 126 1.80 -5.83 28.66
CA TYR A 126 3.06 -6.45 28.28
C TYR A 126 3.36 -6.32 26.78
N VAL A 127 2.38 -6.56 25.90
CA VAL A 127 2.56 -6.37 24.46
C VAL A 127 2.89 -4.93 24.10
N LYS A 128 2.25 -3.95 24.75
CA LYS A 128 2.55 -2.52 24.51
C LYS A 128 3.94 -2.14 24.97
N GLU A 129 4.38 -2.67 26.11
CA GLU A 129 5.67 -2.35 26.73
C GLU A 129 6.84 -2.93 25.91
N VAL A 130 6.83 -4.22 25.62
CA VAL A 130 8.00 -4.91 25.02
C VAL A 130 7.83 -5.24 23.54
N GLY A 131 6.62 -5.08 22.98
CA GLY A 131 6.29 -5.57 21.65
C GLY A 131 7.13 -4.98 20.53
N TYR A 132 7.45 -3.68 20.60
CA TYR A 132 8.30 -3.03 19.61
C TYR A 132 9.72 -3.61 19.62
N GLN A 133 10.31 -3.82 20.80
CA GLN A 133 11.64 -4.41 20.92
C GLN A 133 11.66 -5.81 20.32
N ILE A 134 10.69 -6.65 20.68
CA ILE A 134 10.53 -8.01 20.14
C ILE A 134 10.43 -7.97 18.60
N TRP A 135 9.61 -7.07 18.04
CA TRP A 135 9.48 -6.91 16.60
C TRP A 135 10.80 -6.48 15.94
N SER A 136 11.52 -5.54 16.55
CA SER A 136 12.79 -5.02 16.02
C SER A 136 13.90 -6.07 15.96
N GLU A 137 13.83 -7.10 16.81
CA GLU A 137 14.71 -8.27 16.80
C GLU A 137 14.27 -9.35 15.78
N GLY A 138 13.23 -9.10 15.00
CA GLY A 138 12.67 -10.06 14.04
C GLY A 138 11.88 -11.20 14.70
N LYS A 139 11.46 -11.01 15.96
CA LYS A 139 10.72 -12.01 16.75
C LYS A 139 9.25 -11.61 16.87
N ASN A 140 8.44 -12.52 17.41
CA ASN A 140 7.08 -12.22 17.85
C ASN A 140 6.71 -13.07 19.08
N PHE A 141 5.58 -12.76 19.71
CA PHE A 141 5.05 -13.53 20.84
C PHE A 141 4.66 -14.95 20.40
N SER A 142 4.94 -15.94 21.26
CA SER A 142 4.53 -17.33 21.04
C SER A 142 3.01 -17.52 21.17
N ASP A 143 2.36 -16.73 22.05
CA ASP A 143 0.91 -16.69 22.14
C ASP A 143 0.31 -16.03 20.88
N PRO A 144 -0.56 -16.71 20.12
CA PRO A 144 -1.07 -16.19 18.85
C PRO A 144 -1.86 -14.88 18.96
N LEU A 145 -2.60 -14.66 20.06
CA LEU A 145 -3.40 -13.44 20.24
C LEU A 145 -2.49 -12.24 20.53
N SER A 146 -1.52 -12.42 21.41
CA SER A 146 -0.48 -11.42 21.71
C SER A 146 0.37 -11.12 20.49
N GLY A 147 0.71 -12.14 19.69
CA GLY A 147 1.46 -11.98 18.45
C GLY A 147 0.71 -11.19 17.38
N LYS A 148 -0.62 -11.38 17.27
CA LYS A 148 -1.48 -10.57 16.39
C LYS A 148 -1.61 -9.14 16.89
N LEU A 149 -1.80 -8.93 18.19
CA LEU A 149 -1.84 -7.59 18.78
C LEU A 149 -0.53 -6.83 18.51
N ASN A 150 0.61 -7.51 18.70
CA ASN A 150 1.92 -6.96 18.41
C ASN A 150 2.07 -6.58 16.93
N ALA A 151 1.61 -7.44 16.02
CA ALA A 151 1.66 -7.15 14.59
C ALA A 151 0.85 -5.89 14.22
N ILE A 152 -0.33 -5.68 14.81
CA ILE A 152 -1.14 -4.47 14.57
C ILE A 152 -0.43 -3.22 15.09
N LEU A 153 0.15 -3.29 16.30
CA LEU A 153 0.75 -2.12 16.95
C LEU A 153 2.13 -1.76 16.38
N ASN A 154 2.95 -2.76 16.07
CA ASN A 154 4.39 -2.55 15.89
C ASN A 154 4.91 -2.89 14.50
N THR A 155 4.15 -3.59 13.65
CA THR A 155 4.56 -3.78 12.25
C THR A 155 4.18 -2.54 11.44
N PRO A 156 5.14 -1.78 10.89
CA PRO A 156 4.83 -0.67 10.00
C PRO A 156 4.35 -1.18 8.64
N THR A 157 3.29 -0.55 8.13
CA THR A 157 2.88 -0.71 6.73
C THR A 157 3.78 0.14 5.84
N VAL A 158 4.30 -0.46 4.78
CA VAL A 158 5.19 0.20 3.80
C VAL A 158 4.79 -0.19 2.39
N GLY A 159 4.91 0.73 1.45
CA GLY A 159 4.77 0.44 0.02
C GLY A 159 3.89 1.44 -0.71
N ALA A 160 4.24 1.68 -1.97
CA ALA A 160 3.43 2.46 -2.91
C ALA A 160 2.16 1.71 -3.37
N SER A 161 1.97 0.46 -2.96
CA SER A 161 1.03 -0.49 -3.58
C SER A 161 -0.42 -0.02 -3.49
N GLY A 162 -0.85 0.62 -2.40
CA GLY A 162 -2.17 1.23 -2.33
C GLY A 162 -2.44 2.20 -3.49
N ALA A 163 -1.51 3.11 -3.77
CA ALA A 163 -1.64 4.03 -4.90
C ALA A 163 -1.53 3.32 -6.26
N VAL A 164 -0.67 2.30 -6.36
CA VAL A 164 -0.54 1.48 -7.58
C VAL A 164 -1.83 0.71 -7.89
N PHE A 165 -2.52 0.19 -6.88
CA PHE A 165 -3.84 -0.44 -7.06
C PHE A 165 -4.91 0.57 -7.48
N GLY A 166 -4.84 1.80 -6.96
CA GLY A 166 -5.61 2.92 -7.49
C GLY A 166 -5.34 3.16 -8.99
N ILE A 167 -4.07 3.16 -9.40
CA ILE A 167 -3.64 3.30 -10.81
C ILE A 167 -4.15 2.13 -11.66
N LEU A 168 -4.04 0.88 -11.18
CA LEU A 168 -4.56 -0.30 -11.88
C LEU A 168 -6.06 -0.18 -12.12
N LEU A 169 -6.82 0.22 -11.09
CA LEU A 169 -8.23 0.51 -11.22
C LEU A 169 -8.49 1.60 -12.25
N GLY A 170 -7.78 2.74 -12.16
CA GLY A 170 -7.92 3.82 -13.11
C GLY A 170 -7.70 3.37 -14.55
N PHE A 171 -6.65 2.57 -14.78
CA PHE A 171 -6.39 1.98 -16.09
C PHE A 171 -7.52 1.06 -16.54
N GLY A 172 -8.01 0.17 -15.69
CA GLY A 172 -9.12 -0.74 -16.00
C GLY A 172 -10.44 -0.01 -16.31
N MET A 173 -10.67 1.16 -15.69
CA MET A 173 -11.86 1.99 -15.94
C MET A 173 -11.76 2.78 -17.25
N LEU A 174 -10.59 3.33 -17.57
CA LEU A 174 -10.40 4.17 -18.76
C LEU A 174 -10.09 3.35 -20.03
N PHE A 175 -9.42 2.20 -19.87
CA PHE A 175 -8.97 1.35 -20.97
C PHE A 175 -9.48 -0.10 -20.84
N PRO A 176 -10.80 -0.31 -20.64
CA PRO A 176 -11.35 -1.60 -20.20
C PRO A 176 -11.13 -2.75 -21.19
N ASN A 177 -10.94 -2.45 -22.47
CA ASN A 177 -10.76 -3.45 -23.53
C ASN A 177 -9.30 -3.65 -23.95
N THR A 178 -8.35 -2.89 -23.39
CA THR A 178 -6.91 -3.10 -23.66
C THR A 178 -6.51 -4.50 -23.19
N GLN A 179 -5.83 -5.24 -24.07
CA GLN A 179 -5.34 -6.58 -23.74
C GLN A 179 -4.01 -6.49 -23.02
N LEU A 180 -3.96 -7.05 -21.82
CA LEU A 180 -2.75 -7.23 -21.03
C LEU A 180 -2.29 -8.67 -21.21
N MET A 181 -1.03 -8.86 -21.59
CA MET A 181 -0.44 -10.20 -21.66
C MET A 181 0.00 -10.60 -20.25
N LEU A 182 -0.58 -11.67 -19.71
CA LEU A 182 -0.06 -12.28 -18.48
C LEU A 182 1.35 -12.81 -18.75
N LEU A 183 2.23 -12.76 -17.76
CA LEU A 183 3.59 -13.25 -17.94
C LEU A 183 3.62 -14.78 -17.98
N PHE A 184 2.85 -15.43 -17.11
CA PHE A 184 2.75 -16.89 -17.01
C PHE A 184 1.34 -17.30 -16.51
N PRO A 185 0.61 -18.17 -17.23
CA PRO A 185 0.79 -18.49 -18.66
C PRO A 185 0.53 -17.25 -19.56
N PRO A 186 1.12 -17.16 -20.77
CA PRO A 186 0.97 -16.02 -21.67
C PRO A 186 -0.43 -15.97 -22.30
N ILE A 187 -1.41 -15.54 -21.52
CA ILE A 187 -2.81 -15.42 -21.93
C ILE A 187 -3.18 -13.93 -21.95
N PRO A 188 -3.66 -13.40 -23.09
CA PRO A 188 -4.14 -12.03 -23.14
C PRO A 188 -5.48 -11.92 -22.40
N ILE A 189 -5.55 -10.99 -21.45
CA ILE A 189 -6.77 -10.68 -20.69
C ILE A 189 -7.12 -9.20 -20.86
N LYS A 190 -8.41 -8.88 -21.02
CA LYS A 190 -8.85 -7.48 -21.06
C LYS A 190 -8.64 -6.84 -19.69
N ALA A 191 -8.16 -5.60 -19.68
CA ALA A 191 -7.83 -4.86 -18.45
C ALA A 191 -8.96 -4.86 -17.42
N LYS A 192 -10.23 -4.73 -17.83
CA LYS A 192 -11.37 -4.79 -16.91
C LYS A 192 -11.45 -6.11 -16.13
N TYR A 193 -11.22 -7.24 -16.80
CA TYR A 193 -11.29 -8.55 -16.15
C TYR A 193 -10.08 -8.79 -15.26
N PHE A 194 -8.90 -8.33 -15.69
CA PHE A 194 -7.71 -8.36 -14.86
C PHE A 194 -7.90 -7.58 -13.55
N VAL A 195 -8.37 -6.34 -13.63
CA VAL A 195 -8.57 -5.46 -12.47
C VAL A 195 -9.68 -5.98 -11.55
N ILE A 196 -10.81 -6.43 -12.10
CA ILE A 196 -11.90 -7.02 -11.29
C ILE A 196 -11.43 -8.30 -10.62
N GLY A 197 -10.77 -9.19 -11.35
CA GLY A 197 -10.26 -10.45 -10.81
C GLY A 197 -9.23 -10.22 -9.72
N TYR A 198 -8.29 -9.29 -9.93
CA TYR A 198 -7.28 -8.98 -8.92
C TYR A 198 -7.91 -8.32 -7.68
N GLY A 199 -8.83 -7.38 -7.85
CA GLY A 199 -9.58 -6.80 -6.71
C GLY A 199 -10.40 -7.85 -5.94
N ALA A 200 -11.00 -8.82 -6.62
CA ALA A 200 -11.71 -9.92 -5.98
C ALA A 200 -10.78 -10.85 -5.19
N LEU A 201 -9.58 -11.15 -5.73
CA LEU A 201 -8.56 -11.91 -5.01
C LEU A 201 -8.07 -11.17 -3.76
N GLU A 202 -7.81 -9.87 -3.87
CA GLU A 202 -7.43 -9.03 -2.72
C GLU A 202 -8.53 -9.05 -1.64
N LEU A 203 -9.81 -8.95 -2.04
CA LEU A 203 -10.91 -9.06 -1.09
C LEU A 203 -10.98 -10.45 -0.43
N PHE A 204 -10.81 -11.52 -1.21
CA PHE A 204 -10.79 -12.87 -0.70
C PHE A 204 -9.66 -13.09 0.33
N PHE A 205 -8.44 -12.66 0.03
CA PHE A 205 -7.31 -12.78 0.96
C PHE A 205 -7.46 -11.86 2.17
N GLY A 206 -7.97 -10.65 1.98
CA GLY A 206 -8.32 -9.73 3.05
C GLY A 206 -9.31 -10.34 4.06
N VAL A 207 -10.40 -10.92 3.56
CA VAL A 207 -11.46 -11.51 4.41
C VAL A 207 -11.07 -12.87 5.00
N SER A 208 -10.35 -13.71 4.24
CA SER A 208 -9.91 -15.03 4.72
C SER A 208 -8.81 -14.95 5.77
N GLY A 209 -8.09 -13.83 5.85
CA GLY A 209 -6.94 -13.65 6.75
C GLY A 209 -5.72 -14.46 6.33
N ILE A 210 -5.77 -15.16 5.19
CA ILE A 210 -4.66 -15.90 4.61
C ILE A 210 -3.61 -14.87 4.15
N GLN A 211 -2.37 -15.00 4.62
CA GLN A 211 -1.25 -14.08 4.38
C GLN A 211 -1.37 -12.68 5.03
N GLY A 212 -2.32 -12.48 5.95
CA GLY A 212 -2.49 -11.23 6.68
C GLY A 212 -3.50 -10.30 6.01
N SER A 213 -4.64 -10.11 6.65
CA SER A 213 -5.80 -9.35 6.14
C SER A 213 -5.48 -7.89 5.80
N VAL A 214 -4.68 -7.23 6.64
CA VAL A 214 -4.60 -5.77 6.66
C VAL A 214 -3.92 -5.18 5.41
N ALA A 215 -2.94 -5.89 4.82
CA ALA A 215 -2.25 -5.43 3.62
C ALA A 215 -3.18 -5.41 2.39
N HIS A 216 -4.05 -6.43 2.26
CA HIS A 216 -5.01 -6.52 1.16
C HIS A 216 -6.05 -5.39 1.21
N PHE A 217 -6.48 -5.00 2.41
CA PHE A 217 -7.40 -3.86 2.56
C PHE A 217 -6.76 -2.51 2.24
N ALA A 218 -5.44 -2.37 2.33
CA ALA A 218 -4.75 -1.19 1.80
C ALA A 218 -4.91 -1.10 0.28
N HIS A 219 -4.71 -2.22 -0.45
CA HIS A 219 -4.90 -2.27 -1.90
C HIS A 219 -6.35 -1.93 -2.30
N LEU A 220 -7.33 -2.54 -1.63
CA LEU A 220 -8.75 -2.23 -1.85
C LEU A 220 -9.09 -0.77 -1.51
N GLY A 221 -8.42 -0.17 -0.53
CA GLY A 221 -8.59 1.24 -0.18
C GLY A 221 -8.14 2.16 -1.32
N GLY A 222 -6.98 1.84 -1.92
CA GLY A 222 -6.51 2.53 -3.12
C GLY A 222 -7.48 2.45 -4.29
N MET A 223 -8.03 1.26 -4.54
CA MET A 223 -9.07 1.05 -5.56
C MET A 223 -10.36 1.82 -5.25
N LEU A 224 -10.83 1.79 -4.01
CA LEU A 224 -12.07 2.44 -3.59
C LEU A 224 -12.00 3.96 -3.77
N PHE A 225 -10.93 4.58 -3.26
CA PHE A 225 -10.73 6.02 -3.39
C PHE A 225 -10.48 6.43 -4.84
N GLY A 226 -9.76 5.59 -5.61
CA GLY A 226 -9.56 5.80 -7.05
C GLY A 226 -10.88 5.81 -7.82
N TYR A 227 -11.78 4.87 -7.51
CA TYR A 227 -13.11 4.79 -8.12
C TYR A 227 -13.91 6.07 -7.89
N PHE A 228 -14.01 6.52 -6.63
CA PHE A 228 -14.76 7.72 -6.29
C PHE A 228 -14.16 8.97 -6.91
N MET A 229 -12.83 9.09 -6.93
CA MET A 229 -12.15 10.22 -7.55
C MET A 229 -12.41 10.29 -9.06
N ILE A 230 -12.34 9.15 -9.76
CA ILE A 230 -12.66 9.07 -11.20
C ILE A 230 -14.12 9.42 -11.46
N LYS A 231 -15.06 8.92 -10.65
CA LYS A 231 -16.49 9.26 -10.77
C LYS A 231 -16.74 10.75 -10.54
N TYR A 232 -16.08 11.34 -9.55
CA TYR A 232 -16.16 12.77 -9.27
C TYR A 232 -15.64 13.61 -10.46
N TRP A 233 -14.50 13.26 -11.02
CA TRP A 233 -13.95 13.97 -12.19
C TRP A 233 -14.81 13.81 -13.45
N ASN A 234 -15.38 12.63 -13.69
CA ASN A 234 -16.31 12.41 -14.80
C ASN A 234 -17.54 13.32 -14.72
N LYS A 235 -18.09 13.50 -13.52
CA LYS A 235 -19.29 14.33 -13.30
C LYS A 235 -19.00 15.82 -13.46
N ASN A 236 -17.79 16.26 -13.10
CA ASN A 236 -17.47 17.68 -12.93
C ASN A 236 -16.50 18.24 -13.99
N SER A 237 -16.19 17.49 -15.04
CA SER A 237 -15.25 17.91 -16.08
C SER A 237 -15.79 17.62 -17.47
N ASN A 238 -15.93 18.66 -18.30
CA ASN A 238 -16.24 18.52 -19.74
C ASN A 238 -15.05 17.96 -20.56
N ARG A 239 -13.89 17.77 -19.92
CA ARG A 239 -12.67 17.18 -20.48
C ARG A 239 -12.12 16.12 -19.52
N PHE A 240 -12.80 14.99 -19.45
CA PHE A 240 -12.41 13.88 -18.58
C PHE A 240 -11.26 13.04 -19.19
N TYR A 241 -11.19 13.00 -20.52
CA TYR A 241 -10.13 12.45 -21.36
C TYR A 241 -9.85 13.40 -22.52
#